data_AF-A0A7J9MXW8-F1
#
_entry.id   AF-A0A7J9MXW8-F1
#
_cell.length_a   1.000
_cell.length_b   1.000
_cell.length_c   1.000
_cell.angle_alpha   90.00
_cell.angle_beta   90.00
_cell.angle_gamma   90.00
#
_symmetry.space_group_name_H-M   'P 1'
#
loop_
_entity.id
_entity.type
_entity.pdbx_description
1 polymer ?
#
loop_
_entity_poly.entity_id
_entity_poly.type
_entity_poly.pdbx_seq_one_letter_code
_entity_poly.pdbx_strand_id
1 'polypeptide(L)' 'MRNYNGEWIIGFSKYLGNCTVMEAELWGILNGLNLILDRRFERILIQIDSIEAIKAIME' A
#
# COMPACT_ATOMS: atom_id res chain seq x y z
N MET A 1 -0.16 -6.88 4.56
CA MET A 1 -1.19 -6.64 5.58
C MET A 1 -0.89 -7.49 6.80
N ARG A 2 -0.97 -6.87 7.97
CA ARG A 2 -0.79 -7.53 9.26
C ARG A 2 -2.04 -7.34 10.11
N ASN A 3 -2.34 -8.27 11.02
CA ASN A 3 -3.41 -8.05 12.00
C ASN A 3 -2.92 -7.14 13.14
N TYR A 4 -3.79 -6.90 14.12
CA TYR A 4 -3.47 -6.07 15.29
C TYR A 4 -2.37 -6.64 16.19
N ASN A 5 -2.08 -7.95 16.12
CA ASN A 5 -0.94 -8.59 16.79
C ASN A 5 0.37 -8.47 15.99
N GLY A 6 0.34 -7.86 14.80
CA GLY A 6 1.49 -7.73 13.91
C GLY A 6 1.77 -8.98 13.04
N GLU A 7 0.91 -9.99 13.11
CA GLU A 7 1.04 -11.23 12.35
C GLU A 7 0.73 -10.98 10.87
N TRP A 8 1.54 -11.56 9.98
CA TRP A 8 1.32 -11.44 8.54
C TRP A 8 0.05 -12.19 8.13
N ILE A 9 -0.86 -11.51 7.41
CA ILE A 9 -2.09 -12.11 6.90
C ILE A 9 -1.95 -12.38 5.39
N ILE A 10 -1.54 -11.36 4.65
CA ILE A 10 -1.47 -11.39 3.18
C ILE A 10 -0.53 -10.30 2.65
N GLY A 11 0.07 -10.55 1.50
CA GLY A 11 0.84 -9.60 0.71
C GLY A 11 0.59 -9.81 -0.78
N PHE A 12 1.05 -8.87 -1.60
CA PHE A 12 1.00 -8.96 -3.06
C PHE A 12 2.37 -8.64 -3.64
N SER A 13 2.56 -9.01 -4.91
CA SER A 13 3.71 -8.60 -5.71
C SER A 13 3.21 -8.25 -7.11
N LYS A 14 3.78 -7.22 -7.72
CA LYS A 14 3.41 -6.74 -9.04
C LYS A 14 4.67 -6.38 -9.82
N TYR A 15 4.82 -6.91 -11.02
CA TYR A 15 5.84 -6.47 -11.96
C TYR A 15 5.40 -5.14 -12.59
N LEU A 16 6.21 -4.09 -12.44
CA LEU A 16 5.89 -2.73 -12.92
C LEU A 16 6.65 -2.34 -14.20
N GLY A 17 7.56 -3.19 -14.68
CA GLY A 17 8.45 -2.84 -15.80
C GLY A 17 9.45 -1.74 -15.41
N ASN A 18 9.72 -0.83 -16.35
CA ASN A 18 10.54 0.35 -16.07
C ASN A 18 9.68 1.41 -15.39
N CYS A 19 9.93 1.64 -14.11
CA CYS A 19 9.29 2.71 -13.35
C CYS A 19 10.31 3.39 -12.43
N THR A 20 9.99 4.61 -12.04
CA THR A 20 10.67 5.34 -10.97
C THR A 20 10.32 4.74 -9.60
N VAL A 21 11.12 5.09 -8.60
CA VAL A 21 10.84 4.72 -7.20
C VAL A 21 9.48 5.28 -6.76
N MET A 22 9.18 6.54 -7.09
CA MET A 22 7.89 7.17 -6.76
C MET A 22 6.71 6.43 -7.38
N GLU A 23 6.80 6.05 -8.66
CA GLU A 23 5.75 5.26 -9.31
C GLU A 23 5.58 3.90 -8.61
N ALA A 24 6.68 3.25 -8.21
CA ALA A 24 6.61 1.98 -7.49
C ALA A 24 5.89 2.10 -6.14
N GLU A 25 6.20 3.14 -5.37
CA GLU A 25 5.54 3.43 -4.10
C GLU A 25 4.03 3.69 -4.26
N LEU A 26 3.67 4.57 -5.20
CA LEU A 26 2.26 4.90 -5.46
C LEU A 26 1.47 3.69 -5.97
N TRP A 27 2.08 2.86 -6.83
CA TRP A 27 1.48 1.58 -7.20
C TRP A 27 1.34 0.64 -6.01
N GLY A 28 2.33 0.57 -5.12
CA GLY A 28 2.25 -0.20 -3.89
C GLY A 28 1.04 0.19 -3.04
N ILE A 29 0.85 1.50 -2.83
CA ILE A 29 -0.29 2.04 -2.08
C ILE A 29 -1.62 1.71 -2.76
N LEU A 30 -1.74 1.97 -4.08
CA LEU A 30 -2.97 1.72 -4.83
C LEU A 30 -3.37 0.23 -4.82
N ASN A 31 -2.43 -0.69 -5.07
CA ASN A 31 -2.72 -2.12 -5.03
C ASN A 31 -3.05 -2.58 -3.60
N GLY A 32 -2.39 -2.03 -2.58
CA GLY A 32 -2.72 -2.29 -1.18
C GLY A 32 -4.14 -1.84 -0.82
N LEU A 33 -4.56 -0.66 -1.26
CA LEU A 33 -5.91 -0.13 -1.06
C LEU A 33 -6.97 -0.97 -1.77
N ASN A 34 -6.75 -1.35 -3.03
CA ASN A 34 -7.66 -2.22 -3.77
C ASN A 34 -7.83 -3.57 -3.05
N LEU A 35 -6.73 -4.16 -2.55
CA LEU A 35 -6.79 -5.41 -1.79
C LEU A 35 -7.64 -5.26 -0.51
N ILE A 36 -7.54 -4.12 0.16
CA ILE A 36 -8.34 -3.82 1.36
C ILE A 36 -9.82 -3.70 1.01
N LEU A 37 -10.14 -2.95 -0.05
CA LEU A 37 -11.51 -2.73 -0.51
C LEU A 37 -12.17 -4.04 -0.94
N ASP A 38 -11.48 -4.86 -1.73
CA ASP A 38 -11.95 -6.17 -2.20
C ASP A 38 -12.28 -7.12 -1.02
N ARG A 39 -11.54 -6.99 0.08
CA ARG A 39 -11.71 -7.78 1.30
C ARG A 39 -12.63 -7.15 2.33
N ARG A 40 -13.13 -5.93 2.09
CA ARG A 40 -14.02 -5.16 2.97
C ARG A 40 -13.45 -4.93 4.38
N PHE A 41 -12.15 -4.63 4.50
CA PHE A 41 -11.59 -4.22 5.78
C PHE A 41 -11.94 -2.75 6.08
N GLU A 42 -12.57 -2.49 7.23
CA GLU A 42 -13.11 -1.17 7.57
C GLU A 42 -12.22 -0.34 8.52
N ARG A 43 -11.31 -0.98 9.26
CA ARG A 43 -10.42 -0.31 10.22
C ARG A 43 -8.97 -0.67 9.93
N ILE A 44 -8.34 0.16 9.11
CA ILE A 44 -6.97 -0.05 8.65
C ILE A 44 -6.05 1.09 9.08
N LEU A 45 -4.81 0.74 9.37
CA LEU A 45 -3.70 1.69 9.44
C LEU A 45 -2.82 1.45 8.21
N ILE A 46 -2.61 2.49 7.42
CA ILE A 46 -1.71 2.46 6.27
C ILE A 46 -0.37 3.03 6.73
N GLN A 47 0.69 2.24 6.58
CA GLN A 47 2.06 2.67 6.83
C GLN A 47 2.75 2.90 5.49
N ILE A 48 3.31 4.10 5.31
CA ILE A 48 4.07 4.51 4.14
C ILE A 48 5.41 5.01 4.66
N ASP A 49 6.51 4.54 4.06
CA ASP A 49 7.89 4.88 4.43
C ASP A 49 8.50 5.97 3.54
N SER A 50 7.78 6.44 2.52
CA SER A 50 8.14 7.62 1.71
C SER A 50 7.34 8.86 2.11
N ILE A 51 8.04 9.90 2.56
CA ILE A 51 7.44 11.20 2.88
C ILE A 51 6.92 11.91 1.62
N GLU A 52 7.57 11.68 0.48
CA GLU A 52 7.17 12.24 -0.81
C GLU A 52 5.86 11.61 -1.28
N ALA A 53 5.69 10.29 -1.11
CA ALA A 53 4.43 9.61 -1.42
C ALA A 53 3.27 10.09 -0.53
N ILE A 54 3.53 10.31 0.77
CA ILE A 54 2.54 10.89 1.69
C ILE A 54 2.10 12.27 1.19
N LYS A 55 3.05 13.15 0.83
CA LYS A 55 2.75 14.49 0.31
C LYS A 55 1.89 14.42 -0.95
N ALA A 56 2.23 13.54 -1.89
CA ALA A 56 1.49 13.38 -3.15
C ALA A 56 0.04 12.92 -2.98
N ILE A 57 -0.31 12.28 -1.86
CA ILE A 57 -1.67 11.77 -1.57
C ILE A 57 -2.47 12.74 -0.71
N MET A 58 -1.80 13.57 0.10
CA MET A 58 -2.43 14.48 1.06
C MET A 58 -2.63 15.92 0.53
N GLU A 59 -2.17 16.22 -0.68
CA GLU A 59 -2.55 17.43 -1.42
C GLU A 59 -4.02 17.39 -1.87
#